data_AF-A8DUS4-F1
#
_entry.id   AF-A8DUS4-F1
#
_cell.length_a   1.000
_cell.length_b   1.000
_cell.length_c   1.000
_cell.angle_alpha   90.00
_cell.angle_beta   90.00
_cell.angle_gamma   90.00
#
_symmetry.space_group_name_H-M   'P 1'
#
loop_
_entity.id
_entity.type
_entity.pdbx_description
1 polymer ?
#
loop_
_entity_poly.entity_id
_entity_poly.type
_entity_poly.pdbx_seq_one_letter_code
_entity_poly.pdbx_strand_id
1 'polypeptide(L)'
;LPGFLPTSLAGSRVEILASVLPTSLAGFRVEILASVLPTSLAGFRVEILASVLPTSLAGSRFEILASVLPTSLAGFRVEILASVLPTSLAGSRVEILASVLPTSLAGSRVEILASF
;
A
#
# COMPACT_ATOMS: atom_id res chain seq x y z
N LEU A 1 -13.91 15.66 -8.57
CA LEU A 1 -13.39 16.34 -7.37
C LEU A 1 -12.05 16.98 -7.72
N PRO A 2 -11.79 18.24 -7.32
CA PRO A 2 -10.49 18.87 -7.54
C PRO A 2 -9.44 18.12 -6.71
N GLY A 3 -8.35 17.69 -7.35
CA GLY A 3 -7.28 16.94 -6.71
C GLY A 3 -6.52 17.81 -5.71
N PHE A 4 -6.32 17.30 -4.51
CA PHE A 4 -5.48 17.92 -3.50
C PHE A 4 -4.01 17.54 -3.80
N LEU A 5 -3.18 18.53 -4.15
CA LEU A 5 -1.77 18.38 -4.54
C LEU A 5 -0.77 18.98 -3.53
N PRO A 6 -0.77 18.56 -2.25
CA PRO A 6 0.24 19.00 -1.30
C PRO A 6 1.56 18.26 -1.55
N THR A 7 2.71 18.91 -1.38
CA THR A 7 4.03 18.28 -1.57
C THR A 7 4.28 17.15 -0.56
N SER A 8 3.85 17.32 0.69
CA SER A 8 3.97 16.31 1.74
C SER A 8 2.78 16.40 2.68
N LEU A 9 2.27 15.23 3.07
CA LEU A 9 1.22 15.11 4.08
C LEU A 9 1.73 14.25 5.23
N ALA A 10 1.51 14.72 6.46
CA ALA A 10 1.91 14.03 7.69
C ALA A 10 0.82 14.09 8.77
N GLY A 11 0.47 12.92 9.34
CA GLY A 11 -0.28 12.80 10.61
C GLY A 11 -1.81 12.92 10.56
N SER A 12 -2.45 12.29 11.56
CA SER A 12 -3.91 12.20 11.87
C SER A 12 -4.66 10.97 11.31
N ARG A 13 -5.84 10.71 11.90
CA ARG A 13 -6.81 9.70 11.43
C ARG A 13 -7.72 10.36 10.40
N VAL A 14 -7.94 9.69 9.27
CA VAL A 14 -8.85 10.17 8.22
C VAL A 14 -9.85 9.06 7.89
N GLU A 15 -11.13 9.42 7.79
CA GLU A 15 -12.21 8.45 7.59
C GLU A 15 -12.40 8.13 6.09
N ILE A 16 -12.46 9.17 5.25
CA ILE A 16 -12.62 9.03 3.79
C ILE A 16 -11.62 9.94 3.06
N LEU A 17 -10.81 9.36 2.19
CA LEU A 17 -9.97 10.09 1.23
C LEU A 17 -10.32 9.70 -0.21
N ALA A 18 -10.84 10.66 -0.96
CA ALA A 18 -11.15 10.51 -2.38
C ALA A 18 -10.05 11.16 -3.23
N SER A 19 -9.11 10.36 -3.73
CA SER A 19 -8.01 10.75 -4.62
C SER A 19 -7.02 11.77 -4.03
N VAL A 20 -5.77 11.34 -3.79
CA VAL A 20 -4.68 12.23 -3.34
C VAL A 20 -3.44 12.03 -4.20
N LEU A 21 -2.77 13.13 -4.56
CA LEU A 21 -1.55 13.11 -5.36
C LEU A 21 -0.43 13.96 -4.72
N PRO A 22 0.10 13.56 -3.55
CA PRO A 22 1.26 14.22 -2.92
C PRO A 22 2.58 13.55 -3.29
N THR A 23 3.72 14.22 -3.11
CA THR A 23 5.02 13.55 -3.32
C THR A 23 5.30 12.51 -2.22
N SER A 24 4.97 12.85 -0.97
CA SER A 24 5.13 11.94 0.17
C SER A 24 3.92 11.96 1.10
N LEU A 25 3.53 10.78 1.55
CA LEU A 25 2.58 10.58 2.64
C LEU A 25 3.35 9.89 3.78
N ALA A 26 3.23 10.39 5.02
CA ALA A 26 3.81 9.78 6.23
C ALA A 26 2.80 9.71 7.42
N GLY A 27 2.66 8.55 8.07
CA GLY A 27 2.05 8.44 9.40
C GLY A 27 0.54 8.69 9.52
N PHE A 28 -0.30 8.14 8.63
CA PHE A 28 -1.76 8.23 8.77
C PHE A 28 -2.41 6.87 9.03
N ARG A 29 -3.61 6.95 9.60
CA ARG A 29 -4.57 5.85 9.60
C ARG A 29 -5.76 6.23 8.73
N VAL A 30 -6.05 5.45 7.69
CA VAL A 30 -7.19 5.68 6.81
C VAL A 30 -8.15 4.49 6.83
N GLU A 31 -9.45 4.77 6.88
CA GLU A 31 -10.48 3.73 6.87
C GLU A 31 -10.92 3.40 5.44
N ILE A 32 -11.28 4.40 4.64
CA ILE A 32 -11.65 4.22 3.22
C ILE A 32 -10.83 5.14 2.31
N LEU A 33 -10.18 4.54 1.32
CA LEU A 33 -9.37 5.29 0.35
C LEU A 33 -9.58 4.77 -1.09
N ALA A 34 -10.04 5.64 -1.99
CA ALA A 34 -10.38 5.24 -3.36
C ALA A 34 -9.15 5.17 -4.29
N SER A 35 -8.25 6.14 -4.20
CA SER A 35 -7.04 6.19 -5.05
C SER A 35 -5.96 7.08 -4.41
N VAL A 36 -4.70 6.67 -4.49
CA VAL A 36 -3.54 7.45 -4.01
C VAL A 36 -2.34 7.20 -4.91
N LEU A 37 -1.66 8.27 -5.32
CA LEU A 37 -0.54 8.21 -6.27
C LEU A 37 0.73 8.96 -5.82
N PRO A 38 1.28 8.72 -4.61
CA PRO A 38 2.46 9.40 -4.12
C PRO A 38 3.76 8.73 -4.54
N THR A 39 4.86 9.46 -4.61
CA THR A 39 6.18 8.84 -4.83
C THR A 39 6.60 7.94 -3.67
N SER A 40 6.32 8.35 -2.42
CA SER A 40 6.70 7.59 -1.23
C SER A 40 5.59 7.56 -0.17
N LEU A 41 5.34 6.37 0.39
CA LEU A 41 4.36 6.11 1.46
C LEU A 41 5.08 5.41 2.63
N ALA A 42 5.04 6.02 3.82
CA ALA A 42 5.74 5.49 4.99
C ALA A 42 4.87 5.47 6.26
N GLY A 43 4.80 4.34 6.96
CA GLY A 43 4.15 4.26 8.28
C GLY A 43 2.63 4.42 8.25
N PHE A 44 1.94 3.86 7.23
CA PHE A 44 0.47 3.96 7.11
C PHE A 44 -0.24 2.72 7.63
N ARG A 45 -1.48 2.91 8.08
CA ARG A 45 -2.44 1.82 8.25
C ARG A 45 -3.69 2.11 7.42
N VAL A 46 -4.08 1.18 6.55
CA VAL A 46 -5.32 1.32 5.79
C VAL A 46 -6.22 0.09 5.95
N GLU A 47 -7.50 0.34 6.15
CA GLU A 47 -8.52 -0.70 6.35
C GLU A 47 -9.15 -1.14 5.02
N ILE A 48 -9.66 -0.22 4.21
CA ILE A 48 -10.26 -0.50 2.88
C ILE A 48 -9.67 0.44 1.83
N LEU A 49 -9.11 -0.12 0.77
CA LEU A 49 -8.48 0.67 -0.29
C LEU A 49 -8.63 0.06 -1.69
N ALA A 50 -8.99 0.89 -2.68
CA ALA A 50 -9.23 0.41 -4.05
C ALA A 50 -7.97 0.43 -4.94
N SER A 51 -7.12 1.45 -4.89
CA SER A 51 -5.87 1.47 -5.68
C SER A 51 -4.78 2.37 -5.09
N VAL A 52 -3.54 1.88 -5.06
CA VAL A 52 -2.34 2.60 -4.63
C VAL A 52 -1.19 2.34 -5.60
N LEU A 53 -0.62 3.41 -6.18
CA LEU A 53 0.54 3.35 -7.09
C LEU A 53 1.70 4.26 -6.61
N PRO A 54 2.52 3.80 -5.66
CA PRO A 54 3.67 4.56 -5.20
C PRO A 54 4.98 3.99 -5.68
N THR A 55 6.01 4.82 -5.86
CA THR A 55 7.34 4.28 -6.21
C THR A 55 7.93 3.47 -5.05
N SER A 56 7.75 3.94 -3.81
CA SER A 56 8.24 3.26 -2.61
C SER A 56 7.19 3.19 -1.51
N LEU A 57 7.14 2.05 -0.84
CA LEU A 57 6.26 1.80 0.31
C LEU A 57 7.08 1.22 1.47
N ALA A 58 7.02 1.85 2.64
CA ALA A 58 7.79 1.45 3.81
C ALA A 58 6.92 1.39 5.08
N GLY A 59 7.14 0.39 5.94
CA GLY A 59 6.59 0.39 7.30
C GLY A 59 5.06 0.44 7.40
N SER A 60 4.34 0.02 6.36
CA SER A 60 2.88 0.21 6.23
C SER A 60 2.09 -1.08 6.45
N ARG A 61 0.80 -0.97 6.79
CA ARG A 61 -0.10 -2.09 7.07
C ARG A 61 -1.43 -1.93 6.34
N PHE A 62 -1.93 -3.01 5.75
CA PHE A 62 -3.18 -3.01 4.98
C PHE A 62 -4.02 -4.26 5.28
N GLU A 63 -5.34 -4.10 5.37
CA GLU A 63 -6.31 -5.18 5.69
C GLU A 63 -7.24 -5.56 4.53
N ILE A 64 -7.70 -4.61 3.71
CA ILE A 64 -8.52 -4.87 2.51
C ILE A 64 -8.05 -3.94 1.38
N LEU A 65 -7.60 -4.53 0.28
CA LEU A 65 -7.03 -3.85 -0.89
C LEU A 65 -7.60 -4.47 -2.17
N ALA A 66 -7.70 -3.69 -3.25
CA ALA A 66 -7.99 -4.23 -4.59
C ALA A 66 -6.77 -4.24 -5.53
N SER A 67 -5.81 -3.32 -5.39
CA SER A 67 -4.56 -3.32 -6.19
C SER A 67 -3.45 -2.47 -5.57
N VAL A 68 -2.21 -2.98 -5.60
CA VAL A 68 -0.99 -2.28 -5.15
C VAL A 68 0.15 -2.51 -6.14
N LEU A 69 0.73 -1.44 -6.69
CA LEU A 69 1.78 -1.53 -7.71
C LEU A 69 3.02 -0.65 -7.43
N PRO A 70 3.85 -1.00 -6.44
CA PRO A 70 5.04 -0.23 -6.10
C PRO A 70 6.33 -0.76 -6.72
N THR A 71 7.32 0.11 -6.94
CA THR A 71 8.65 -0.37 -7.36
C THR A 71 9.37 -1.06 -6.19
N SER A 72 9.28 -0.50 -4.99
CA SER A 72 9.94 -1.05 -3.80
C SER A 72 9.02 -1.11 -2.59
N LEU A 73 9.08 -2.23 -1.88
CA LEU A 73 8.38 -2.45 -0.62
C LEU A 73 9.34 -2.89 0.48
N ALA A 74 9.21 -2.27 1.66
CA ALA A 74 10.00 -2.64 2.84
C ALA A 74 9.17 -2.65 4.14
N GLY A 75 9.33 -3.69 4.96
CA GLY A 75 8.79 -3.71 6.34
C GLY A 75 7.28 -3.55 6.45
N PHE A 76 6.49 -4.20 5.58
CA PHE A 76 5.03 -4.07 5.60
C PHE A 76 4.31 -5.36 5.98
N ARG A 77 3.04 -5.22 6.39
CA ARG A 77 2.09 -6.33 6.58
C ARG A 77 0.85 -6.11 5.73
N VAL A 78 0.49 -7.11 4.95
CA VAL A 78 -0.63 -7.05 4.02
C VAL A 78 -1.46 -8.32 4.19
N GLU A 79 -2.72 -8.19 4.57
CA GLU A 79 -3.78 -9.20 4.49
C GLU A 79 -4.70 -8.75 3.35
N ILE A 80 -4.88 -9.51 2.25
CA ILE A 80 -5.77 -9.09 1.13
C ILE A 80 -6.55 -10.22 0.48
N LEU A 81 -7.69 -9.84 -0.10
CA LEU A 81 -8.43 -10.46 -1.21
C LEU A 81 -7.91 -10.18 -2.66
N ALA A 82 -6.75 -9.52 -2.93
CA ALA A 82 -6.40 -8.99 -4.26
C ALA A 82 -4.88 -8.88 -4.62
N SER A 83 -4.54 -8.41 -5.83
CA SER A 83 -3.20 -8.49 -6.48
C SER A 83 -2.15 -7.48 -5.99
N VAL A 84 -0.89 -7.92 -5.83
CA VAL A 84 0.28 -7.10 -5.45
C VAL A 84 1.48 -7.39 -6.36
N LEU A 85 2.01 -6.37 -7.07
CA LEU A 85 3.12 -6.53 -8.01
C LEU A 85 4.29 -5.56 -7.72
N PRO A 86 5.28 -5.95 -6.92
CA PRO A 86 6.43 -5.11 -6.67
C PRO A 86 7.68 -5.49 -7.47
N THR A 87 8.61 -4.57 -7.69
CA THR A 87 9.94 -4.95 -8.22
C THR A 87 10.80 -5.55 -7.11
N SER A 88 10.86 -4.92 -5.95
CA SER A 88 11.69 -5.38 -4.83
C SER A 88 10.92 -5.48 -3.51
N LEU A 89 11.20 -6.53 -2.74
CA LEU A 89 10.56 -6.83 -1.45
C LEU A 89 11.61 -7.08 -0.36
N ALA A 90 11.58 -6.31 0.72
CA ALA A 90 12.49 -6.48 1.87
C ALA A 90 11.75 -6.58 3.22
N GLY A 91 12.07 -7.58 4.05
CA GLY A 91 11.59 -7.64 5.45
C GLY A 91 10.07 -7.63 5.63
N SER A 92 9.31 -8.20 4.70
CA SER A 92 7.85 -8.00 4.62
C SER A 92 7.04 -9.29 4.83
N ARG A 93 5.80 -9.15 5.28
CA ARG A 93 4.84 -10.26 5.44
C ARG A 93 3.58 -10.01 4.64
N VAL A 94 3.24 -10.98 3.79
CA VAL A 94 2.17 -10.85 2.81
C VAL A 94 1.30 -12.10 2.87
N GLU A 95 0.01 -11.92 3.13
CA GLU A 95 -1.01 -12.98 3.21
C GLU A 95 -2.14 -12.60 2.25
N ILE A 96 -2.31 -13.34 1.15
CA ILE A 96 -3.24 -12.96 0.07
C ILE A 96 -4.07 -14.14 -0.39
N LEU A 97 -5.34 -13.90 -0.70
CA LEU A 97 -6.20 -14.80 -1.46
C LEU A 97 -5.96 -14.80 -3.00
N ALA A 98 -5.00 -14.01 -3.49
CA ALA A 98 -4.71 -13.74 -4.91
C ALA A 98 -3.18 -13.66 -5.19
N SER A 99 -2.76 -13.26 -6.40
CA SER A 99 -1.35 -13.37 -6.85
C SER A 99 -0.40 -12.29 -6.30
N VAL A 100 0.87 -12.68 -6.15
CA VAL A 100 2.02 -11.80 -5.87
C VAL A 100 3.14 -12.11 -6.86
N LEU A 101 3.70 -11.11 -7.54
CA LEU A 101 4.85 -11.31 -8.44
C LEU A 101 5.96 -10.28 -8.22
N PRO A 102 6.97 -10.61 -7.40
CA PRO A 102 8.16 -9.81 -7.18
C PRO A 102 9.34 -10.22 -8.06
N THR A 103 10.17 -9.28 -8.51
CA THR A 103 11.42 -9.62 -9.24
C THR A 103 12.63 -9.82 -8.31
N SER A 104 12.60 -9.32 -7.07
CA SER A 104 13.66 -9.52 -6.08
C SER A 104 13.12 -9.59 -4.64
N LEU A 105 13.54 -10.60 -3.88
CA LEU A 105 13.13 -10.84 -2.49
C LEU A 105 14.32 -10.94 -1.53
N ALA A 106 14.25 -10.22 -0.41
CA ALA A 106 15.17 -10.36 0.72
C ALA A 106 14.40 -10.42 2.04
N GLY A 107 14.59 -11.48 2.84
CA GLY A 107 14.02 -11.59 4.19
C GLY A 107 12.50 -11.42 4.29
N SER A 108 11.74 -11.78 3.25
CA SER A 108 10.28 -11.60 3.18
C SER A 108 9.55 -12.94 3.14
N ARG A 109 8.34 -12.99 3.72
CA ARG A 109 7.44 -14.16 3.72
C ARG A 109 6.16 -13.82 2.96
N VAL A 110 5.83 -14.65 1.97
CA VAL A 110 4.61 -14.54 1.17
C VAL A 110 3.82 -15.84 1.32
N GLU A 111 2.54 -15.72 1.67
CA GLU A 111 1.60 -16.83 1.81
C GLU A 111 0.38 -16.54 0.93
N ILE A 112 0.15 -17.41 -0.06
CA ILE A 112 -0.95 -17.29 -1.03
C ILE A 112 -1.97 -18.37 -0.72
N LEU A 113 -3.12 -17.98 -0.19
CA LEU A 113 -4.29 -18.84 -0.06
C LEU A 113 -5.06 -18.79 -1.37
N ALA A 114 -4.73 -19.63 -2.35
CA ALA A 114 -5.53 -19.70 -3.57
C ALA A 114 -6.98 -20.11 -3.20
N SER A 115 -7.94 -19.20 -3.32
CA SER A 115 -9.35 -19.58 -3.34
C SER A 115 -9.66 -20.12 -4.73
N PHE A 116 -10.06 -21.40 -4.81
CA PHE A 116 -10.67 -22.00 -6.00
C PHE A 116 -12.02 -21.35 -6.30
#